data_AF-A0A957WHF2-F1
#
_entry.id   AF-A0A957WHF2-F1
#
_cell.length_a   1.000
_cell.length_b   1.000
_cell.length_c   1.000
_cell.angle_alpha   90.00
_cell.angle_beta   90.00
_cell.angle_gamma   90.00
#
_symmetry.space_group_name_H-M   'P 1'
#
loop_
_entity.id
_entity.type
_entity.pdbx_description
1 polymer ?
#
loop_
_entity_poly.entity_id
_entity_poly.type
_entity_poly.pdbx_seq_one_letter_code
_entity_poly.pdbx_strand_id
1 'polypeptide(L)'
;TTLDPLPLRERLPETFDKLAQHYHQVLELALQQRSYKIETNISDELRNISEQLGLLYARPRDVVDLHSITLRNKIHQVTTTRAQAYLEEGRLTVLELMGYLVSFYRRYYTGAEAQDDAGDPSRTNGEQPNA
;
A
#
# COMPACT_ATOMS: atom_id res chain seq x y z
N THR A 1 25.76 2.83 12.54
CA THR A 1 25.50 2.17 11.25
C THR A 1 24.10 1.61 11.29
N THR A 2 23.13 2.33 10.72
CA THR A 2 21.70 1.98 10.80
C THR A 2 21.44 0.74 9.95
N LEU A 3 21.05 -0.36 10.59
CA LEU A 3 20.55 -1.57 9.94
C LEU A 3 19.25 -1.20 9.22
N ASP A 4 19.35 -0.91 7.92
CA ASP A 4 18.17 -0.81 7.08
C ASP A 4 17.54 -2.21 7.04
N PRO A 5 16.28 -2.40 7.48
CA PRO A 5 15.69 -3.73 7.55
C PRO A 5 15.71 -4.39 6.17
N LEU A 6 15.91 -5.71 6.16
CA LEU A 6 15.89 -6.50 4.93
C LEU A 6 14.62 -6.18 4.10
N PRO A 7 14.67 -6.19 2.77
CA PRO A 7 13.50 -6.03 1.92
C PRO A 7 12.37 -7.00 2.29
N LEU A 8 11.11 -6.59 2.09
CA LEU A 8 9.94 -7.40 2.43
C LEU A 8 9.97 -8.77 1.73
N ARG A 9 10.41 -8.81 0.47
CA ARG A 9 10.59 -10.04 -0.32
C ARG A 9 11.60 -11.02 0.29
N GLU A 10 12.56 -10.52 1.06
CA GLU A 10 13.60 -11.34 1.70
C GLU A 10 13.17 -11.75 3.10
N ARG A 11 12.44 -10.88 3.81
CA ARG A 11 11.91 -11.17 5.15
C ARG A 11 10.73 -12.13 5.12
N LEU A 12 9.83 -11.97 4.16
CA LEU A 12 8.54 -12.67 4.07
C LEU A 12 8.23 -13.02 2.59
N PRO A 13 9.00 -13.93 1.97
CA PRO A 13 8.90 -14.22 0.54
C PRO A 13 7.51 -14.72 0.12
N GLU A 14 6.91 -15.65 0.85
CA GLU A 14 5.59 -16.20 0.48
C GLU A 14 4.48 -15.14 0.54
N THR A 15 4.53 -14.26 1.55
CA THR A 15 3.57 -13.15 1.68
C THR A 15 3.78 -12.13 0.58
N PHE A 16 5.04 -11.84 0.27
CA PHE A 16 5.38 -10.95 -0.84
C PHE A 16 4.86 -11.49 -2.18
N ASP A 17 5.01 -12.79 -2.44
CA ASP A 17 4.51 -13.41 -3.67
C ASP A 17 2.98 -13.33 -3.78
N LYS A 18 2.26 -13.53 -2.67
CA LYS A 18 0.80 -13.34 -2.63
C LYS A 18 0.40 -11.90 -2.93
N LEU A 19 1.10 -10.93 -2.34
CA LEU A 19 0.90 -9.50 -2.64
C LEU A 19 1.21 -9.20 -4.11
N ALA A 20 2.24 -9.81 -4.68
CA ALA A 20 2.62 -9.61 -6.08
C ALA A 20 1.57 -10.16 -7.04
N GLN A 21 0.97 -11.30 -6.71
CA GLN A 21 -0.16 -11.90 -7.43
C GLN A 21 -1.42 -11.05 -7.30
N HIS A 22 -1.74 -10.54 -6.12
CA HIS A 22 -2.90 -9.66 -5.92
C HIS A 22 -2.73 -8.36 -6.71
N TYR A 23 -1.55 -7.72 -6.60
CA TYR A 23 -1.22 -6.54 -7.39
C TYR A 23 -1.27 -6.81 -8.90
N HIS A 24 -0.86 -8.01 -9.35
CA HIS A 24 -1.00 -8.41 -10.74
C HIS A 24 -2.46 -8.40 -11.21
N GLN A 25 -3.37 -8.96 -10.41
CA GLN A 25 -4.80 -8.98 -10.73
C GLN A 25 -5.36 -7.56 -10.83
N VAL A 26 -4.92 -6.63 -9.98
CA VAL A 26 -5.33 -5.22 -10.08
C VAL A 26 -4.88 -4.60 -11.41
N LEU A 27 -3.65 -4.88 -11.87
CA LEU A 27 -3.18 -4.40 -13.17
C LEU A 27 -3.98 -5.00 -14.34
N GLU A 28 -4.40 -6.26 -14.25
CA GLU A 28 -5.31 -6.85 -15.25
C GLU A 28 -6.65 -6.12 -15.28
N LEU A 29 -7.24 -5.85 -14.12
CA LEU A 29 -8.51 -5.14 -13.99
C LEU A 29 -8.41 -3.71 -14.55
N ALA A 30 -7.32 -2.99 -14.24
CA ALA A 30 -7.08 -1.64 -14.77
C ALA A 30 -7.04 -1.62 -16.31
N LEU A 31 -6.35 -2.58 -16.92
CA LEU A 31 -6.31 -2.71 -18.37
C LEU A 31 -7.67 -3.07 -18.98
N GLN A 32 -8.44 -3.93 -18.31
CA GLN A 32 -9.78 -4.31 -18.75
C GLN A 32 -10.74 -3.12 -18.65
N GLN A 33 -10.72 -2.38 -17.54
CA GLN A 33 -11.53 -1.17 -17.35
C GLN A 33 -11.25 -0.13 -18.44
N ARG A 34 -9.98 0.11 -18.79
CA ARG A 34 -9.64 1.02 -19.90
C ARG A 34 -10.14 0.54 -21.26
N SER A 35 -10.08 -0.77 -21.49
CA SER A 35 -10.47 -1.37 -22.78
C SER A 35 -11.99 -1.50 -22.95
N TYR A 36 -12.71 -1.77 -21.87
CA TYR A 36 -14.13 -2.15 -21.88
C TYR A 36 -15.06 -1.18 -21.14
N LYS A 37 -14.52 -0.12 -20.51
CA LYS A 37 -15.27 0.87 -19.71
C LYS A 37 -16.16 0.25 -18.61
N ILE A 38 -15.67 -0.83 -17.99
CA ILE A 38 -16.36 -1.52 -16.90
C ILE A 38 -16.02 -0.82 -15.59
N GLU A 39 -17.00 -0.62 -14.71
CA GLU A 39 -16.74 -0.19 -13.33
C GLU A 39 -16.05 -1.33 -12.58
N THR A 40 -14.83 -1.08 -12.09
CA THR A 40 -14.11 -2.03 -11.24
C THR A 40 -13.66 -1.36 -9.95
N ASN A 41 -13.51 -2.15 -8.89
CA ASN A 41 -13.18 -1.71 -7.54
C ASN A 41 -11.66 -1.57 -7.30
N ILE A 42 -10.90 -1.12 -8.30
CA ILE A 42 -9.43 -1.02 -8.27
C ILE A 42 -8.94 -0.29 -7.01
N SER A 43 -9.53 0.84 -6.65
CA SER A 43 -9.14 1.62 -5.48
C SER A 43 -9.32 0.86 -4.16
N ASP A 44 -10.34 0.01 -4.06
CA ASP A 44 -10.55 -0.83 -2.87
C ASP A 44 -9.51 -1.95 -2.80
N GLU A 45 -9.19 -2.59 -3.93
CA GLU A 45 -8.14 -3.60 -4.00
C GLU A 45 -6.76 -3.02 -3.65
N LEU A 46 -6.44 -1.83 -4.17
CA LEU A 46 -5.20 -1.13 -3.83
C LEU A 46 -5.15 -0.74 -2.34
N ARG A 47 -6.30 -0.37 -1.75
CA ARG A 47 -6.39 -0.12 -0.31
C ARG A 47 -6.12 -1.39 0.49
N ASN A 48 -6.71 -2.52 0.11
CA ASN A 48 -6.47 -3.81 0.75
C ASN A 48 -4.98 -4.23 0.69
N ILE A 49 -4.34 -4.04 -0.46
CA ILE A 49 -2.88 -4.28 -0.61
C ILE A 49 -2.10 -3.33 0.31
N SER A 50 -2.46 -2.03 0.34
CA SER A 50 -1.78 -1.04 1.16
C SER A 50 -1.89 -1.31 2.66
N GLU A 51 -3.03 -1.84 3.12
CA GLU A 51 -3.25 -2.19 4.53
C GLU A 51 -2.38 -3.39 4.91
N GLN A 52 -2.32 -4.41 4.08
CA GLN A 52 -1.40 -5.55 4.28
C GLN A 52 0.06 -5.10 4.31
N LEU A 53 0.47 -4.27 3.35
CA LEU A 53 1.82 -3.71 3.31
C LEU A 53 2.14 -2.89 4.57
N GLY A 54 1.20 -2.06 5.02
CA GLY A 54 1.33 -1.26 6.23
C GLY A 54 1.48 -2.09 7.49
N LEU A 55 0.68 -3.15 7.65
CA LEU A 55 0.77 -4.10 8.76
C LEU A 55 2.09 -4.87 8.77
N LEU A 56 2.72 -5.04 7.60
CA LEU A 56 4.04 -5.67 7.45
C LEU A 56 5.21 -4.68 7.58
N TYR A 57 4.92 -3.42 7.91
CA TYR A 57 5.89 -2.33 7.99
C TYR A 57 6.69 -2.15 6.68
N ALA A 58 6.00 -2.31 5.55
CA ALA A 58 6.61 -2.19 4.23
C ALA A 58 7.06 -0.75 3.94
N ARG A 59 8.28 -0.60 3.44
CA ARG A 59 8.83 0.70 3.04
C ARG A 59 8.39 1.03 1.61
N PRO A 60 8.51 2.31 1.19
CA PRO A 60 8.27 2.68 -0.21
C PRO A 60 9.07 1.84 -1.21
N ARG A 61 10.30 1.44 -0.84
CA ARG A 61 11.15 0.57 -1.65
C ARG A 61 10.55 -0.83 -1.85
N ASP A 62 9.83 -1.35 -0.86
CA ASP A 62 9.15 -2.65 -0.97
C ASP A 62 7.97 -2.58 -1.96
N VAL A 63 7.28 -1.42 -2.05
CA VAL A 63 6.24 -1.16 -3.07
C VAL A 63 6.84 -1.10 -4.48
N VAL A 64 8.01 -0.47 -4.63
CA VAL A 64 8.73 -0.42 -5.90
C VAL A 64 9.18 -1.82 -6.32
N ASP A 65 9.68 -2.62 -5.39
CA ASP A 65 10.07 -4.01 -5.64
C ASP A 65 8.86 -4.86 -6.08
N LEU A 66 7.72 -4.71 -5.40
CA LEU A 66 6.45 -5.36 -5.75
C LEU A 66 6.06 -5.05 -7.20
N HIS A 67 6.02 -3.76 -7.53
CA HIS A 67 5.69 -3.29 -8.87
C HIS A 67 6.66 -3.83 -9.93
N SER A 68 7.96 -3.73 -9.67
CA SER A 68 9.01 -4.14 -10.61
C SER A 68 8.99 -5.64 -10.90
N ILE A 69 8.80 -6.46 -9.87
CA ILE A 69 8.73 -7.93 -10.00
C ILE A 69 7.46 -8.33 -10.76
N THR A 70 6.31 -7.77 -10.40
CA THR A 70 5.05 -8.06 -11.10
C THR A 70 5.11 -7.68 -12.57
N LEU A 71 5.63 -6.50 -12.91
CA LEU A 71 5.77 -6.08 -14.31
C LEU A 71 6.76 -6.95 -15.09
N ARG A 72 7.93 -7.25 -14.51
CA ARG A 72 8.92 -8.12 -15.16
C ARG A 72 8.30 -9.47 -15.50
N ASN A 73 7.62 -10.09 -14.54
CA ASN A 73 7.00 -11.40 -14.75
C ASN A 73 5.94 -11.38 -15.86
N LYS A 74 5.18 -10.28 -15.98
CA LYS A 74 4.10 -10.18 -16.98
C LYS A 74 4.59 -9.80 -18.38
N ILE A 75 5.48 -8.82 -18.49
CA ILE A 75 5.92 -8.26 -19.79
C ILE A 75 6.58 -9.32 -20.67
N HIS A 76 7.29 -10.29 -20.08
CA HIS A 76 7.90 -11.40 -20.82
C HIS A 76 6.88 -12.38 -21.45
N GLN A 77 5.61 -12.31 -21.08
CA GLN A 77 4.56 -13.26 -21.48
C GLN A 77 3.52 -12.67 -22.43
N VAL A 78 3.67 -11.41 -22.85
CA VAL A 78 2.65 -10.69 -23.62
C VAL A 78 3.23 -10.02 -24.86
N THR A 79 2.35 -9.62 -25.79
CA THR A 79 2.75 -8.86 -26.98
C THR A 79 3.33 -7.49 -26.60
N THR A 80 4.18 -6.92 -27.46
CA THR A 80 4.78 -5.60 -27.25
C THR A 80 3.74 -4.51 -26.96
N THR A 81 2.60 -4.53 -27.64
CA THR A 81 1.50 -3.59 -27.41
C THR A 81 0.90 -3.75 -26.01
N ARG A 82 0.67 -4.99 -25.55
CA ARG A 82 0.20 -5.22 -24.17
C ARG A 82 1.26 -4.82 -23.14
N ALA A 83 2.53 -5.10 -23.40
CA ALA A 83 3.62 -4.70 -22.52
C ALA A 83 3.66 -3.18 -22.29
N GLN A 84 3.49 -2.38 -23.35
CA GLN A 84 3.40 -0.92 -23.22
C GLN A 84 2.19 -0.50 -22.39
N ALA A 85 1.04 -1.14 -22.58
CA ALA A 85 -0.14 -0.86 -21.78
C ALA A 85 0.08 -1.15 -20.27
N TYR A 86 0.75 -2.26 -19.91
CA TYR A 86 1.12 -2.52 -18.51
C TYR A 86 2.08 -1.47 -17.94
N LEU A 87 3.03 -0.98 -18.75
CA LEU A 87 3.98 0.05 -18.30
C LEU A 87 3.29 1.40 -18.06
N GLU A 88 2.33 1.76 -18.90
CA GLU A 88 1.54 2.99 -18.73
C GLU A 88 0.63 2.90 -17.50
N GLU A 89 -0.23 1.88 -17.42
CA GLU A 89 -1.16 1.71 -16.31
C GLU A 89 -0.42 1.51 -14.99
N GLY A 90 0.62 0.68 -15.00
CA GLY A 90 1.38 0.35 -13.79
C GLY A 90 1.98 1.55 -13.09
N ARG A 91 2.35 2.62 -13.82
CA ARG A 91 2.87 3.87 -13.22
C ARG A 91 1.82 4.58 -12.38
N LEU A 92 0.58 4.68 -12.86
CA LEU A 92 -0.51 5.30 -12.09
C LEU A 92 -0.89 4.42 -10.90
N THR A 93 -1.04 3.11 -11.14
CA THR A 93 -1.42 2.15 -10.11
C THR A 93 -0.42 2.11 -8.94
N VAL A 94 0.90 2.14 -9.21
CA VAL A 94 1.90 2.14 -8.13
C VAL A 94 1.92 3.45 -7.33
N LEU A 95 1.66 4.59 -7.98
CA LEU A 95 1.55 5.88 -7.31
C LEU A 95 0.33 5.91 -6.38
N GLU A 96 -0.82 5.41 -6.84
CA GLU A 96 -2.03 5.30 -6.04
C GLU A 96 -1.83 4.36 -4.84
N LEU A 97 -1.21 3.20 -5.05
CA LEU A 97 -0.85 2.27 -3.98
C LEU A 97 0.04 2.92 -2.91
N MET A 98 1.07 3.67 -3.33
CA MET A 98 1.92 4.42 -2.40
C MET A 98 1.13 5.49 -1.63
N GLY A 99 0.19 6.18 -2.29
CA GLY A 99 -0.69 7.15 -1.63
C GLY A 99 -1.56 6.51 -0.54
N TYR A 100 -2.11 5.32 -0.80
CA TYR A 100 -2.85 4.56 0.21
C TYR A 100 -1.95 4.08 1.35
N LEU A 101 -0.74 3.62 1.07
CA LEU A 101 0.22 3.22 2.10
C LEU A 101 0.61 4.39 3.01
N VAL A 102 0.85 5.58 2.44
CA VAL A 102 1.08 6.80 3.23
C VAL A 102 -0.15 7.14 4.09
N SER A 103 -1.34 6.99 3.52
CA SER A 103 -2.60 7.23 4.25
C SER A 103 -2.81 6.23 5.39
N PHE A 104 -2.40 4.97 5.22
CA PHE A 104 -2.37 3.97 6.27
C PHE A 104 -1.45 4.41 7.41
N TYR A 105 -0.20 4.78 7.09
CA TYR A 105 0.75 5.21 8.12
C TYR A 105 0.29 6.46 8.87
N ARG A 106 -0.25 7.46 8.17
CA ARG A 106 -0.82 8.65 8.82
C ARG A 106 -1.91 8.26 9.82
N ARG A 107 -2.82 7.37 9.43
CA ARG A 107 -3.91 6.88 10.29
C ARG A 107 -3.39 6.12 11.49
N TYR A 108 -2.40 5.26 11.29
CA TYR A 108 -1.76 4.47 12.34
C TYR A 108 -1.18 5.37 13.44
N TYR A 109 -0.41 6.40 13.04
CA TYR A 109 0.16 7.34 14.00
C TYR A 109 -0.90 8.24 14.66
N THR A 110 -1.86 8.80 13.90
CA THR A 110 -2.92 9.63 14.51
C THR A 110 -3.86 8.84 15.43
N GLY A 111 -4.06 7.55 15.14
CA GLY A 111 -4.85 6.66 15.98
C GLY A 111 -4.11 6.23 17.24
N ALA A 112 -2.77 6.12 17.19
CA ALA A 112 -1.95 5.86 18.37
C ALA A 112 -2.01 7.04 19.35
N GLU A 113 -1.90 8.29 18.86
CA GLU A 113 -1.97 9.49 19.69
C GLU A 113 -3.35 9.65 20.39
N ALA A 114 -4.44 9.24 19.75
CA ALA A 114 -5.78 9.32 20.33
C ALA A 114 -6.03 8.32 21.47
N GLN A 115 -5.31 7.19 21.49
CA GLN A 115 -5.42 6.17 22.53
C GLN A 115 -4.65 6.57 23.80
N ASP A 116 -3.56 7.32 23.66
CA ASP A 116 -2.73 7.78 24.77
C ASP A 116 -3.36 8.96 25.55
N ASP A 117 -4.18 9.80 24.89
CA ASP A 117 -4.83 10.97 25.52
C ASP A 117 -6.12 10.61 26.30
N ALA A 118 -6.75 9.47 25.98
CA ALA A 118 -7.96 8.99 26.65
C ALA A 118 -7.70 8.26 27.99
N GLY A 119 -6.42 8.08 28.36
CA GLY A 119 -5.99 7.29 29.52
C GLY A 119 -5.43 8.08 30.71
N ASP A 120 -5.39 9.41 30.68
CA ASP A 120 -4.84 10.23 31.78
C ASP A 120 -5.95 10.83 32.68
N PRO A 121 -6.30 10.17 33.82
CA PRO A 121 -7.25 10.72 34.79
C PRO A 121 -6.71 11.96 35.55
N SER A 122 -5.49 12.42 35.30
CA SER A 122 -4.85 13.50 36.07
C SER A 122 -5.20 14.91 35.57
N ARG A 123 -5.97 15.05 34.47
CA ARG A 123 -6.26 16.35 33.84
C ARG A 123 -7.58 17.01 34.24
N THR A 124 -8.40 16.40 35.09
CA THR A 124 -9.72 16.94 35.49
C THR A 124 -9.78 17.61 36.85
N ASN A 125 -8.65 18.06 37.43
CA ASN A 125 -8.67 18.81 38.68
C ASN A 125 -7.77 20.04 38.60
N GLY A 126 -8.36 21.17 38.22
CA GLY A 126 -7.68 22.46 38.25
C GLY A 126 -8.54 23.56 37.65
N GLU A 127 -9.62 23.92 38.33
CA GLU A 127 -9.95 25.32 38.68
C GLU A 127 -11.32 25.36 39.37
N GLN A 128 -11.36 25.48 40.70
CA GLN A 128 -12.46 26.16 41.38
C GLN A 128 -11.88 27.44 41.98
N PRO A 129 -12.31 28.64 41.53
CA PRO A 129 -11.88 29.87 42.16
C PRO A 129 -12.48 29.95 43.57
N ASN A 130 -11.59 30.15 44.54
CA ASN A 130 -11.92 30.34 45.94
C ASN A 130 -12.62 31.70 46.14
N ALA A 131 -13.75 31.66 46.86
CA ALA A 131 -14.57 32.71 47.49
C ALA A 131 -14.34 34.19 47.14
#